data_AF-C0PA35-F1
#
_entry.id   AF-C0PA35-F1
#
_cell.length_a   1.000
_cell.length_b   1.000
_cell.length_c   1.000
_cell.angle_alpha   90.00
_cell.angle_beta   90.00
_cell.angle_gamma   90.00
#
_symmetry.space_group_name_H-M   'P 1'
#
loop_
_entity.id
_entity.type
_entity.pdbx_description
1 polymer ?
#
loop_
_entity_poly.entity_id
_entity_poly.type
_entity_poly.pdbx_seq_one_letter_code
_entity_poly.pdbx_strand_id
1 'polypeptide(L)'
;MTDLLGDGIFAVDGDKWRQQRKIASYDFSTRALRDFSGAVFKRNAARLAGIVSGNAASGQPMEFQGLALRATMDSIFTIAFGLDLDTLGGSAEGSRFAAAFDDASEFTLLRYVNAFWKAQRFLGVGSEAALKKRVKVVDEFVYKRIRERAQELSDSKLATEDTVPVSVKPTRRFCLLPE
;
A
#
# COMPACT_ATOMS: atom_id res chain seq x y z
N MET A 1 -16.14 2.36 -9.10
CA MET A 1 -14.94 2.87 -8.41
C MET A 1 -14.59 2.06 -7.17
N THR A 2 -15.55 1.37 -6.56
CA THR A 2 -15.33 0.56 -5.34
C THR A 2 -14.55 -0.74 -5.55
N ASP A 3 -14.29 -1.19 -6.78
CA ASP A 3 -13.65 -2.49 -7.00
C ASP A 3 -12.22 -2.57 -6.48
N LEU A 4 -11.45 -1.48 -6.56
CA LEU A 4 -10.05 -1.46 -6.08
C LEU A 4 -9.94 -1.03 -4.62
N LEU A 5 -10.74 -0.05 -4.20
CA LEU A 5 -10.61 0.62 -2.90
C LEU A 5 -11.71 0.25 -1.90
N GLY A 6 -12.68 -0.58 -2.31
CA GLY A 6 -13.83 -0.95 -1.50
C GLY A 6 -14.62 0.25 -1.01
N ASP A 7 -15.10 0.16 0.23
CA ASP A 7 -15.69 1.25 1.02
C ASP A 7 -14.59 2.09 1.73
N GLY A 8 -13.42 2.24 1.10
CA GLY A 8 -12.31 3.02 1.64
C GLY A 8 -12.54 4.53 1.56
N ILE A 9 -11.67 5.28 2.23
CA ILE A 9 -11.76 6.74 2.40
C ILE A 9 -11.87 7.55 1.10
N PHE A 10 -11.44 6.97 -0.03
CA PHE A 10 -11.49 7.60 -1.35
C PHE A 10 -12.74 7.24 -2.16
N ALA A 11 -13.57 6.31 -1.68
CA ALA A 11 -14.70 5.76 -2.41
C ALA A 11 -16.07 5.96 -1.72
N VAL A 12 -16.07 6.41 -0.46
CA VAL A 12 -17.30 6.66 0.32
C VAL A 12 -17.50 8.15 0.59
N ASP A 13 -18.76 8.54 0.80
CA ASP A 13 -19.19 9.90 1.11
C ASP A 13 -19.89 9.99 2.49
N GLY A 14 -20.19 11.21 2.92
CA GLY A 14 -21.02 11.49 4.11
C GLY A 14 -20.36 11.11 5.44
N ASP A 15 -21.15 10.55 6.37
CA ASP A 15 -20.67 10.23 7.72
C ASP A 15 -19.60 9.13 7.72
N LYS A 16 -19.70 8.15 6.83
CA LYS A 16 -18.68 7.10 6.66
C LYS A 16 -17.32 7.71 6.31
N TRP A 17 -17.30 8.62 5.35
CA TRP A 17 -16.10 9.36 4.99
C TRP A 17 -15.57 10.18 6.17
N ARG A 18 -16.45 10.89 6.88
CA ARG A 18 -16.06 11.73 8.03
C ARG A 18 -15.37 10.92 9.13
N GLN A 19 -15.89 9.73 9.43
CA GLN A 19 -15.31 8.81 10.40
C GLN A 19 -13.92 8.33 9.97
N GLN A 20 -13.81 7.81 8.74
CA GLN A 20 -12.53 7.31 8.20
C GLN A 20 -11.48 8.43 8.10
N ARG A 21 -11.88 9.63 7.66
CA ARG A 21 -11.00 10.80 7.55
C ARG A 21 -10.48 11.27 8.90
N LYS A 22 -11.32 11.22 9.95
CA LYS A 22 -10.91 11.53 11.31
C LYS A 22 -9.84 10.57 11.80
N ILE A 23 -10.02 9.26 11.59
CA ILE A 23 -9.03 8.25 11.98
C ILE A 23 -7.71 8.49 11.22
N ALA A 24 -7.76 8.57 9.89
CA ALA A 24 -6.58 8.78 9.05
C ALA A 24 -5.81 10.08 9.41
N SER A 25 -6.50 11.13 9.85
CA SER A 25 -5.83 12.40 10.20
C SER A 25 -4.78 12.29 11.31
N TYR A 26 -4.92 11.32 12.21
CA TYR A 26 -3.93 11.08 13.27
C TYR A 26 -2.62 10.49 12.71
N ASP A 27 -2.74 9.61 11.72
CA ASP A 27 -1.60 8.95 11.06
C ASP A 27 -0.84 9.91 10.13
N PHE A 28 -1.54 10.87 9.53
CA PHE A 28 -0.96 11.91 8.67
C PHE A 28 -0.63 13.21 9.39
N SER A 29 -0.45 13.19 10.71
CA SER A 29 0.00 14.37 11.46
C SER A 29 1.45 14.72 11.11
N THR A 30 1.81 16.01 11.16
CA THR A 30 3.20 16.47 10.89
C THR A 30 4.23 15.75 11.75
N ARG A 31 3.89 15.45 13.00
CA ARG A 31 4.75 14.68 13.91
C ARG A 31 4.91 13.24 13.42
N ALA A 32 3.82 12.55 13.09
CA ALA A 32 3.89 11.18 12.59
C ALA A 32 4.68 11.08 11.28
N LEU A 33 4.46 12.00 10.34
CA LEU A 33 5.22 12.05 9.08
C LEU A 33 6.71 12.32 9.34
N ARG A 34 7.05 13.33 10.13
CA ARG A 34 8.45 13.67 10.41
C ARG A 34 9.18 12.55 11.14
N ASP A 35 8.57 12.01 12.19
CA ASP A 35 9.24 11.10 13.11
C ASP A 35 9.31 9.66 12.55
N PHE A 36 8.38 9.27 11.65
CA PHE A 36 8.33 7.91 11.11
C PHE A 36 8.60 7.81 9.61
N SER A 37 8.22 8.81 8.81
CA SER A 37 8.38 8.73 7.35
C SER A 37 9.74 9.26 6.90
N GLY A 38 10.35 10.18 7.64
CA GLY A 38 11.62 10.81 7.24
C GLY A 38 12.76 9.82 7.01
N ALA A 39 12.93 8.84 7.90
CA ALA A 39 13.96 7.81 7.76
C ALA A 39 13.68 6.88 6.56
N VAL A 40 12.43 6.48 6.36
CA VAL A 40 12.00 5.62 5.26
C VAL A 40 12.25 6.30 3.91
N PHE A 41 11.80 7.55 3.76
CA PHE A 41 12.00 8.32 2.53
C PHE A 41 13.47 8.52 2.23
N LYS A 42 14.30 8.89 3.24
CA LYS A 42 15.75 9.02 3.04
C LYS A 42 16.39 7.72 2.58
N ARG A 43 16.02 6.59 3.20
CA ARG A 43 16.53 5.26 2.83
C ARG A 43 16.18 4.91 1.38
N ASN A 44 14.92 5.07 1.00
CA ASN A 44 14.46 4.70 -0.34
C ASN A 44 14.96 5.69 -1.41
N ALA A 45 15.10 6.99 -1.07
CA ALA A 45 15.74 7.97 -1.94
C ALA A 45 17.23 7.65 -2.17
N ALA A 46 17.95 7.21 -1.13
CA ALA A 46 19.34 6.78 -1.28
C ALA A 46 19.47 5.53 -2.17
N ARG A 47 18.57 4.54 -2.02
CA ARG A 47 18.52 3.37 -2.91
C ARG A 47 18.27 3.78 -4.37
N LEU A 48 17.27 4.63 -4.59
CA LEU A 48 16.95 5.15 -5.92
C LEU A 48 18.13 5.92 -6.52
N ALA A 49 18.78 6.80 -5.75
CA ALA A 49 19.95 7.55 -6.19
C ALA A 49 21.11 6.62 -6.58
N GLY A 50 21.32 5.52 -5.84
CA GLY A 50 22.32 4.51 -6.16
C GLY A 50 22.05 3.84 -7.52
N ILE A 51 20.81 3.42 -7.78
CA ILE A 51 20.40 2.82 -9.06
C ILE A 51 20.60 3.81 -10.21
N VAL A 52 20.11 5.04 -10.04
CA VAL A 52 20.23 6.11 -11.05
C VAL A 52 21.71 6.41 -11.34
N SER A 53 22.54 6.52 -10.31
CA SER A 53 23.97 6.80 -10.47
C SER A 53 24.70 5.66 -11.17
N GLY A 54 24.39 4.40 -10.85
CA GLY A 54 24.99 3.23 -11.50
C GLY A 54 24.61 3.13 -12.98
N ASN A 55 23.34 3.37 -13.31
CA ASN A 55 22.87 3.38 -14.70
C ASN A 55 23.46 4.56 -15.49
N ALA A 56 23.56 5.75 -14.88
CA ALA A 56 24.18 6.91 -15.50
C ALA A 56 25.67 6.69 -15.78
N ALA A 57 26.41 6.11 -14.83
CA ALA A 57 27.83 5.80 -14.99
C ALA A 57 28.10 4.75 -16.08
N SER A 58 27.15 3.82 -16.31
CA SER A 58 27.22 2.79 -17.35
C SER A 58 26.61 3.22 -18.70
N GLY A 59 26.12 4.46 -18.80
CA GLY A 59 25.45 4.97 -20.01
C GLY A 59 24.17 4.22 -20.37
N GLN A 60 23.57 3.50 -19.41
CA GLN A 60 22.37 2.70 -19.66
C GLN A 60 21.13 3.60 -19.64
N PRO A 61 20.27 3.54 -20.67
CA PRO A 61 18.99 4.23 -20.64
C PRO A 61 18.13 3.65 -19.50
N MET A 62 17.41 4.51 -18.80
CA MET A 62 16.54 4.10 -17.70
C MET A 62 15.17 4.77 -17.80
N GLU A 63 14.15 4.01 -17.43
CA GLU A 63 12.78 4.49 -17.32
C GLU A 63 12.58 5.05 -15.91
N PHE A 64 12.64 6.38 -15.78
CA PHE A 64 12.66 7.07 -14.49
C PHE A 64 11.29 7.09 -13.78
N GLN A 65 10.19 7.11 -14.52
CA GLN A 65 8.84 7.12 -13.95
C GLN A 65 8.58 5.84 -13.17
N GLY A 66 8.93 4.67 -13.72
CA GLY A 66 8.79 3.38 -13.07
C GLY A 66 9.77 3.19 -11.91
N LEU A 67 10.95 3.80 -11.97
CA LEU A 67 11.86 3.87 -10.81
C LEU A 67 11.25 4.72 -9.68
N ALA A 68 10.69 5.89 -10.00
CA ALA A 68 10.03 6.77 -9.04
C ALA A 68 8.78 6.12 -8.44
N LEU A 69 7.97 5.45 -9.25
CA LEU A 69 6.77 4.73 -8.80
C LEU A 69 7.14 3.62 -7.80
N ARG A 70 8.15 2.82 -8.12
CA ARG A 70 8.68 1.78 -7.23
C ARG A 70 9.21 2.34 -5.90
N ALA A 71 10.00 3.41 -5.96
CA ALA A 71 10.51 4.09 -4.77
C ALA A 71 9.38 4.64 -3.88
N THR A 72 8.33 5.20 -4.49
CA THR A 72 7.15 5.69 -3.77
C THR A 72 6.36 4.54 -3.15
N MET A 73 6.14 3.44 -3.89
CA MET A 73 5.47 2.26 -3.37
C MET A 73 6.19 1.65 -2.18
N ASP A 74 7.51 1.43 -2.29
CA ASP A 74 8.33 0.92 -1.18
C ASP A 74 8.22 1.83 0.06
N SER A 75 8.19 3.15 -0.15
CA SER A 75 8.08 4.13 0.94
C SER A 75 6.71 4.11 1.61
N ILE A 76 5.64 4.18 0.83
CA ILE A 76 4.27 4.21 1.35
C ILE A 76 3.95 2.89 2.05
N PHE A 77 4.35 1.74 1.49
CA PHE A 77 4.12 0.44 2.13
C PHE A 77 4.86 0.30 3.45
N THR A 78 6.10 0.79 3.51
CA THR A 78 6.87 0.77 4.76
C THR A 78 6.22 1.69 5.80
N ILE A 79 5.73 2.86 5.41
CA ILE A 79 5.11 3.81 6.34
C ILE A 79 3.74 3.31 6.82
N ALA A 80 2.90 2.85 5.90
CA ALA A 80 1.51 2.49 6.18
C ALA A 80 1.37 1.10 6.80
N PHE A 81 2.13 0.12 6.30
CA PHE A 81 2.01 -1.28 6.71
C PHE A 81 3.23 -1.79 7.50
N GLY A 82 4.29 -0.98 7.64
CA GLY A 82 5.53 -1.42 8.29
C GLY A 82 6.36 -2.39 7.46
N LEU A 83 6.03 -2.57 6.17
CA LEU A 83 6.61 -3.58 5.29
C LEU A 83 7.37 -2.94 4.13
N ASP A 84 8.60 -3.40 3.90
CA ASP A 84 9.34 -3.08 2.68
C ASP A 84 8.91 -4.04 1.56
N LEU A 85 8.33 -3.50 0.48
CA LEU A 85 8.00 -4.30 -0.71
C LEU A 85 9.25 -4.70 -1.49
N ASP A 86 10.35 -3.95 -1.31
CA ASP A 86 11.62 -4.12 -1.98
C ASP A 86 11.51 -4.19 -3.51
N THR A 87 10.64 -3.35 -4.09
CA THR A 87 10.45 -3.29 -5.54
C THR A 87 11.66 -2.71 -6.27
N LEU A 88 12.44 -1.85 -5.59
CA LEU A 88 13.74 -1.39 -6.09
C LEU A 88 14.83 -2.48 -6.00
N GLY A 89 14.76 -3.38 -5.03
CA GLY A 89 15.70 -4.51 -4.87
C GLY A 89 15.38 -5.73 -5.74
N GLY A 90 14.25 -5.71 -6.45
CA GLY A 90 13.87 -6.79 -7.38
C GLY A 90 12.95 -7.86 -6.78
N SER A 91 12.27 -7.57 -5.67
CA SER A 91 11.27 -8.46 -5.08
C SER A 91 10.17 -8.82 -6.08
N ALA A 92 10.07 -10.11 -6.42
CA ALA A 92 9.07 -10.59 -7.37
C ALA A 92 7.62 -10.39 -6.87
N GLU A 93 7.37 -10.63 -5.58
CA GLU A 93 6.04 -10.44 -4.98
C GLU A 93 5.68 -8.95 -4.90
N GLY A 94 6.62 -8.11 -4.45
CA GLY A 94 6.43 -6.66 -4.36
C GLY A 94 6.21 -6.01 -5.72
N SER A 95 7.02 -6.36 -6.73
CA SER A 95 6.86 -5.85 -8.09
C SER A 95 5.55 -6.32 -8.72
N ARG A 96 5.13 -7.57 -8.50
CA ARG A 96 3.83 -8.07 -8.97
C ARG A 96 2.67 -7.31 -8.34
N PHE A 97 2.75 -7.04 -7.04
CA PHE A 97 1.74 -6.23 -6.35
C PHE A 97 1.70 -4.80 -6.90
N ALA A 98 2.84 -4.13 -6.99
CA ALA A 98 2.92 -2.73 -7.45
C ALA A 98 2.39 -2.57 -8.88
N ALA A 99 2.76 -3.48 -9.78
CA ALA A 99 2.25 -3.49 -11.16
C ALA A 99 0.73 -3.76 -11.21
N ALA A 100 0.23 -4.71 -10.41
CA ALA A 100 -1.21 -4.98 -10.35
C ALA A 100 -2.01 -3.79 -9.79
N PHE A 101 -1.47 -3.08 -8.81
CA PHE A 101 -2.09 -1.90 -8.24
C PHE A 101 -2.10 -0.73 -9.24
N ASP A 102 -1.00 -0.53 -9.98
CA ASP A 102 -0.90 0.52 -11.00
C ASP A 102 -1.88 0.26 -12.17
N ASP A 103 -1.88 -0.95 -12.73
CA ASP A 103 -2.84 -1.38 -13.76
C ASP A 103 -4.29 -1.20 -13.28
N ALA A 104 -4.60 -1.62 -12.04
CA ALA A 104 -5.94 -1.49 -11.50
C ALA A 104 -6.36 -0.02 -11.31
N SER A 105 -5.41 0.85 -10.96
CA SER A 105 -5.63 2.29 -10.84
C SER A 105 -5.90 2.90 -12.21
N GLU A 106 -5.09 2.56 -13.22
CA GLU A 106 -5.29 2.99 -14.60
C GLU A 106 -6.66 2.55 -15.15
N PHE A 107 -7.00 1.26 -15.02
CA PHE A 107 -8.32 0.77 -15.49
C PHE A 107 -9.48 1.42 -14.75
N THR A 108 -9.31 1.74 -13.47
CA THR A 108 -10.32 2.48 -12.71
C THR A 108 -10.46 3.91 -13.22
N LEU A 109 -9.35 4.58 -13.57
CA LEU A 109 -9.35 5.92 -14.17
C LEU A 109 -9.96 5.93 -15.58
N LEU A 110 -9.77 4.87 -16.37
CA LEU A 110 -10.34 4.78 -17.72
C LEU A 110 -11.88 4.80 -17.71
N ARG A 111 -12.53 4.42 -16.62
CA ARG A 111 -13.99 4.50 -16.48
C ARG A 111 -14.54 5.92 -16.54
N TYR A 112 -13.72 6.94 -16.24
CA TYR A 112 -14.12 8.34 -16.36
C TYR A 112 -14.22 8.81 -17.80
N VAL A 113 -13.42 8.23 -18.71
CA VAL A 113 -13.38 8.62 -20.12
C VAL A 113 -14.16 7.64 -21.02
N ASN A 114 -14.34 6.40 -20.59
CA ASN A 114 -15.01 5.37 -21.37
C ASN A 114 -16.45 5.13 -20.87
N ALA A 115 -17.44 5.74 -21.51
CA ALA A 115 -18.86 5.58 -21.15
C ALA A 115 -19.39 4.13 -21.29
N PHE A 116 -18.73 3.27 -22.07
CA PHE A 116 -19.15 1.88 -22.31
C PHE A 116 -18.60 0.88 -21.28
N TRP A 117 -17.91 1.35 -20.24
CA TRP A 117 -17.28 0.50 -19.22
C TRP A 117 -18.28 -0.48 -18.57
N LYS A 118 -19.53 -0.07 -18.35
CA LYS A 118 -20.58 -0.94 -17.78
C LYS A 118 -20.91 -2.13 -18.68
N ALA A 119 -20.94 -1.93 -20.00
CA ALA A 119 -21.18 -2.99 -20.97
C ALA A 119 -19.98 -3.95 -21.04
N GLN A 120 -18.76 -3.42 -21.05
CA GLN A 120 -17.54 -4.25 -21.00
C GLN A 120 -17.45 -5.07 -19.71
N ARG A 121 -17.88 -4.49 -18.59
CA ARG A 121 -17.97 -5.19 -17.30
C ARG A 121 -19.01 -6.30 -17.34
N PHE A 122 -20.19 -6.05 -17.90
CA PHE A 122 -21.23 -7.05 -18.04
C PHE A 122 -20.78 -8.23 -18.91
N LEU A 123 -20.12 -7.92 -20.04
CA LEU A 123 -19.58 -8.93 -20.95
C LEU A 123 -18.30 -9.61 -20.42
N GLY A 124 -17.66 -9.05 -19.38
CA GLY A 124 -16.43 -9.59 -18.82
C GLY A 124 -15.25 -9.55 -19.77
N VAL A 125 -15.14 -8.49 -20.59
CA VAL A 125 -14.10 -8.34 -21.62
C VAL A 125 -13.31 -7.03 -21.46
N GLY A 126 -12.15 -6.96 -22.12
CA GLY A 126 -11.33 -5.75 -22.17
C GLY A 126 -10.73 -5.36 -20.81
N SER A 127 -10.63 -4.04 -20.57
CA SER A 127 -10.04 -3.46 -19.36
C SER A 127 -10.75 -3.88 -18.08
N GLU A 128 -12.07 -4.09 -18.11
CA GLU A 128 -12.85 -4.51 -16.94
C GLU A 128 -12.53 -5.96 -16.52
N ALA A 129 -12.28 -6.85 -17.49
CA ALA A 129 -11.83 -8.21 -17.21
C ALA A 129 -10.42 -8.23 -16.62
N ALA A 130 -9.53 -7.39 -17.16
CA ALA A 130 -8.18 -7.20 -16.63
C ALA A 130 -8.22 -6.63 -15.22
N LEU A 131 -9.00 -5.58 -14.98
CA LEU A 131 -9.20 -4.97 -13.67
C LEU A 131 -9.62 -5.99 -12.62
N LYS A 132 -10.60 -6.85 -12.92
CA LYS A 132 -11.02 -7.92 -11.99
C LYS A 132 -9.86 -8.85 -11.61
N LYS A 133 -9.00 -9.21 -12.56
CA LYS A 133 -7.81 -10.06 -12.29
C LYS A 133 -6.76 -9.31 -11.47
N ARG A 134 -6.54 -8.02 -11.74
CA ARG A 134 -5.57 -7.19 -11.00
C ARG A 134 -6.00 -6.93 -9.57
N VAL A 135 -7.27 -6.57 -9.36
CA VAL A 135 -7.88 -6.44 -8.03
C VAL A 135 -7.69 -7.71 -7.21
N LYS A 136 -7.88 -8.90 -7.82
CA LYS A 136 -7.65 -10.17 -7.12
C LYS A 136 -6.21 -10.31 -6.60
N VAL A 137 -5.21 -9.89 -7.38
CA VAL A 137 -3.80 -9.92 -6.94
C VAL A 137 -3.55 -8.95 -5.79
N VAL A 138 -4.15 -7.75 -5.86
CA VAL A 138 -4.08 -6.73 -4.80
C VAL A 138 -4.71 -7.27 -3.52
N ASP A 139 -5.93 -7.81 -3.61
CA ASP A 139 -6.67 -8.37 -2.48
C ASP A 139 -5.92 -9.54 -1.84
N GLU A 140 -5.43 -10.49 -2.65
CA GLU A 140 -4.66 -11.63 -2.14
C GLU A 140 -3.46 -11.18 -1.32
N PHE A 141 -2.72 -10.18 -1.81
CA PHE A 141 -1.58 -9.61 -1.11
C PHE A 141 -1.99 -8.89 0.18
N VAL A 142 -2.97 -7.99 0.11
CA VAL A 142 -3.41 -7.18 1.25
C VAL A 142 -4.02 -8.06 2.34
N TYR A 143 -4.92 -8.99 1.99
CA TYR A 143 -5.53 -9.90 2.96
C TYR A 143 -4.52 -10.88 3.57
N LYS A 144 -3.49 -11.30 2.82
CA LYS A 144 -2.37 -12.05 3.39
C LYS A 144 -1.70 -11.25 4.50
N ARG A 145 -1.38 -9.97 4.26
CA ARG A 145 -0.77 -9.09 5.26
C ARG A 145 -1.67 -8.82 6.47
N ILE A 146 -2.97 -8.65 6.26
CA ILE A 146 -3.93 -8.48 7.37
C ILE A 146 -3.93 -9.75 8.25
N ARG A 147 -3.95 -10.94 7.65
CA ARG A 147 -3.91 -12.21 8.40
C ARG A 147 -2.61 -12.37 9.19
N GLU A 148 -1.46 -12.13 8.55
CA GLU A 148 -0.14 -12.18 9.21
C GLU A 148 -0.11 -11.23 10.41
N ARG A 149 -0.57 -9.99 10.23
CA ARG A 149 -0.60 -9.00 11.31
C ARG A 149 -1.55 -9.39 12.45
N ALA A 150 -2.70 -9.98 12.12
CA ALA A 150 -3.64 -10.46 13.13
C ALA A 150 -3.07 -11.59 13.97
N GLN A 151 -2.30 -12.50 13.36
CA GLN A 151 -1.60 -13.60 14.04
C GLN A 151 -0.49 -13.08 14.95
N GLU A 152 0.36 -12.16 14.47
CA GLU A 152 1.39 -11.53 15.31
C GLU A 152 0.81 -10.89 16.59
N LEU A 153 -0.37 -10.28 16.48
CA LEU A 153 -1.05 -9.66 17.60
C LEU A 153 -1.69 -10.69 18.55
N SER A 154 -2.17 -11.84 18.05
CA SER A 154 -2.66 -12.92 18.93
C SER A 154 -1.52 -13.57 19.70
N ASP A 155 -0.41 -13.85 19.01
CA ASP A 155 0.75 -14.51 19.61
C ASP A 155 1.43 -13.60 20.65
N SER A 156 1.50 -12.29 20.37
CA SER A 156 1.98 -11.30 21.34
C SER A 156 1.09 -11.17 22.57
N LYS A 157 -0.23 -11.36 22.45
CA LYS A 157 -1.15 -11.32 23.60
C LYS A 157 -0.98 -12.54 24.50
N LEU A 158 -0.84 -13.72 23.91
CA LEU A 158 -0.55 -14.97 24.61
C LEU A 158 0.79 -14.88 25.38
N ALA A 159 1.82 -14.25 24.79
CA ALA A 159 3.10 -14.04 25.46
C ALA A 159 3.03 -13.07 26.67
N THR A 160 2.07 -12.14 26.69
CA THR A 160 1.90 -11.18 27.79
C THR A 160 1.04 -11.68 28.96
N GLU A 161 0.23 -12.73 28.78
CA GLU A 161 -0.58 -13.30 29.88
C GLU A 161 0.22 -14.24 30.79
N ASP A 162 1.33 -14.82 30.33
CA ASP A 162 2.17 -15.73 31.13
C ASP A 162 3.26 -15.04 31.96
N THR A 163 3.44 -13.72 31.86
CA THR A 163 4.42 -12.98 32.68
C THR A 163 3.99 -11.55 33.01
N VAL A 164 3.81 -11.27 34.31
CA VAL A 164 3.81 -9.90 34.88
C VAL A 164 4.67 -9.93 36.16
N PRO A 165 5.49 -8.90 36.50
CA PRO A 165 5.65 -7.59 35.85
C PRO A 165 7.10 -7.20 35.52
N VAL A 166 7.36 -6.54 34.38
CA VAL A 166 8.22 -5.34 34.30
C VAL A 166 7.72 -4.43 33.19
N SER A 167 7.60 -3.15 33.52
CA SER A 167 7.29 -2.01 32.66
C SER A 167 7.96 -2.09 31.27
N VAL A 168 7.15 -2.34 30.25
CA VAL A 168 7.47 -1.96 28.87
C VAL A 168 6.36 -1.04 28.41
N LYS A 169 6.69 0.24 28.21
CA LYS A 169 5.76 1.20 27.60
C LYS A 169 5.36 0.67 26.23
N PRO A 170 4.06 0.41 25.96
CA PRO A 170 3.64 0.00 24.64
C PRO A 170 3.75 1.21 23.72
N THR A 171 4.66 1.13 22.73
CA THR A 171 4.57 2.00 21.56
C THR A 171 3.26 1.66 20.87
N ARG A 172 2.22 2.47 21.13
CA ARG A 172 0.91 2.36 20.48
C ARG A 172 1.12 2.38 18.96
N ARG A 173 1.02 1.22 18.32
CA ARG A 173 0.90 1.15 16.86
C ARG A 173 -0.01 -0.01 16.48
N PHE A 174 -1.13 0.37 15.86
CA PHE A 174 -2.18 -0.49 15.30
C PHE A 174 -3.03 -1.30 16.29
N CYS A 175 -4.04 -0.64 16.85
CA CYS A 175 -5.26 -1.30 17.33
C CYS A 175 -6.44 -0.38 17.00
N LEU A 176 -7.19 -0.64 15.92
CA LEU A 176 -8.60 -0.27 15.76
C LEU A 176 -9.23 -1.18 14.69
N LEU A 177 -9.84 -2.29 15.13
CA LEU A 177 -10.98 -2.89 14.44
C LEU A 177 -12.25 -2.20 14.98
N PRO A 178 -13.20 -1.75 14.15
CA PRO A 178 -14.54 -1.43 14.64
C PRO A 178 -15.36 -2.71 14.77
N GLU A 179 -16.10 -2.84 15.88
CA GLU A 179 -17.31 -3.69 15.93
C GLU A 179 -18.44 -3.06 15.11
#